data_AF-A0A842WZZ1-F1
#
_entry.id   AF-A0A842WZZ1-F1
#
_cell.length_a   1.000
_cell.length_b   1.000
_cell.length_c   1.000
_cell.angle_alpha   90.00
_cell.angle_beta   90.00
_cell.angle_gamma   90.00
#
_symmetry.space_group_name_H-M   'P 1'
#
loop_
_entity.id
_entity.type
_entity.pdbx_description
1 polymer ?
#
loop_
_entity_poly.entity_id
_entity_poly.type
_entity_poly.pdbx_seq_one_letter_code
_entity_poly.pdbx_strand_id
1 'polypeptide(L)'
;MSDIDPTRGAEKPAAEDFDRTPDKEDFKDAISSFTSDSNFYIILVGVAVWIVGPFVPFIDFLVTLGGFMLTAYAVTATSFKRPLTTAWPGVIIGILLYIVGWIFSWFPLIVLLTSPFQKVGMTLILFFIIPIAVQQGNVPIEGALSIIRKQAEKAEESVSSDEEQVEEEKTEETESTE
;
A
#
# COMPACT_ATOMS: atom_id res chain seq x y z
N MET A 1 17.32 -9.72 -43.42
CA MET A 1 18.03 -9.53 -42.14
C MET A 1 17.57 -8.20 -41.60
N SER A 2 16.69 -8.23 -40.61
CA SER A 2 16.15 -7.04 -39.95
C SER A 2 17.14 -6.58 -38.89
N ASP A 3 17.64 -5.36 -39.03
CA ASP A 3 18.50 -4.70 -38.04
C ASP A 3 17.69 -4.48 -36.76
N ILE A 4 17.86 -5.39 -35.80
CA ILE A 4 17.38 -5.22 -34.44
C ILE A 4 18.41 -4.34 -33.76
N ASP A 5 18.09 -3.06 -33.63
CA ASP A 5 18.84 -2.11 -32.83
C ASP A 5 18.89 -2.59 -31.37
N PRO A 6 20.06 -3.01 -30.86
CA PRO A 6 20.20 -3.57 -29.51
C PRO A 6 20.08 -2.51 -28.40
N THR A 7 19.93 -1.23 -28.76
CA THR A 7 19.85 -0.13 -27.77
C THR A 7 18.42 0.27 -27.39
N ARG A 8 17.41 -0.29 -28.07
CA ARG A 8 15.99 0.08 -27.85
C ARG A 8 15.39 -0.41 -26.52
N GLY A 9 16.16 -1.17 -25.72
CA GLY A 9 15.72 -1.74 -24.43
C GLY A 9 16.47 -1.22 -23.20
N ALA A 10 17.37 -0.24 -23.35
CA ALA A 10 18.02 0.36 -22.19
C ALA A 10 17.05 1.38 -21.56
N GLU A 11 16.12 0.89 -20.73
CA GLU A 11 15.54 1.70 -19.66
C GLU A 11 16.72 2.42 -18.97
N LYS A 12 16.67 3.75 -18.97
CA LYS A 12 17.70 4.56 -18.31
C LYS A 12 17.89 4.04 -16.89
N PRO A 13 19.15 3.87 -16.43
CA PRO A 13 19.40 3.38 -15.09
C PRO A 13 18.74 4.33 -14.10
N ALA A 14 17.97 3.79 -13.16
CA ALA A 14 17.30 4.50 -12.07
C ALA A 14 18.22 5.43 -11.24
N ALA A 15 19.55 5.32 -11.43
CA ALA A 15 20.55 6.19 -10.85
C ALA A 15 20.61 7.60 -11.48
N GLU A 16 20.25 7.78 -12.77
CA GLU A 16 20.21 9.12 -13.39
C GLU A 16 19.00 9.95 -12.96
N ASP A 17 17.89 9.32 -12.59
CA ASP A 17 16.70 10.03 -12.10
C ASP A 17 16.84 10.53 -10.66
N PHE A 18 17.86 10.07 -9.91
CA PHE A 18 18.06 10.49 -8.52
C PHE A 18 18.57 11.93 -8.39
N ASP A 19 19.27 12.45 -9.42
CA ASP A 19 19.82 13.82 -9.44
C ASP A 19 18.88 14.83 -10.14
N ARG A 20 17.72 14.37 -10.62
CA ARG A 20 16.70 15.23 -11.22
C ARG A 20 15.88 15.89 -10.11
N THR A 21 15.81 17.22 -10.12
CA THR A 21 14.86 17.95 -9.27
C THR A 21 13.43 17.58 -9.69
N PRO A 22 12.56 17.13 -8.76
CA PRO A 22 11.21 16.74 -9.10
C PRO A 22 10.45 17.93 -9.69
N ASP A 23 9.83 17.71 -10.85
CA ASP A 23 9.05 18.72 -11.54
C ASP A 23 7.55 18.59 -11.24
N LYS A 24 6.74 19.46 -11.85
CA LYS A 24 5.29 19.50 -11.59
C LYS A 24 4.56 18.24 -12.04
N GLU A 25 5.10 17.50 -13.00
CA GLU A 25 4.49 16.28 -13.52
C GLU A 25 4.72 15.13 -12.53
N ASP A 26 5.93 15.04 -11.97
CA ASP A 26 6.27 14.06 -10.92
C ASP A 26 5.35 14.15 -9.69
N PHE A 27 4.98 15.37 -9.28
CA PHE A 27 4.04 15.58 -8.17
C PHE A 27 2.61 15.16 -8.51
N LYS A 28 2.15 15.41 -9.74
CA LYS A 28 0.82 14.98 -10.19
C LYS A 28 0.74 13.47 -10.26
N ASP A 29 1.79 12.83 -10.75
CA ASP A 29 1.87 11.38 -10.86
C ASP A 29 1.92 10.72 -9.49
N ALA A 30 2.64 11.29 -8.52
CA ALA A 30 2.60 10.83 -7.13
C ALA A 30 1.19 10.89 -6.53
N ILE A 31 0.46 12.00 -6.70
CA ILE A 31 -0.91 12.14 -6.20
C ILE A 31 -1.86 11.17 -6.91
N SER A 32 -1.75 11.06 -8.23
CA SER A 32 -2.57 10.14 -9.04
C SER A 32 -2.34 8.68 -8.65
N SER A 33 -1.08 8.30 -8.40
CA SER A 33 -0.69 6.98 -7.90
C SER A 33 -1.29 6.70 -6.52
N PHE A 34 -1.37 7.71 -5.65
CA PHE A 34 -2.02 7.59 -4.35
C PHE A 34 -3.53 7.40 -4.45
N THR A 35 -4.22 8.20 -5.27
CA THR A 35 -5.69 8.15 -5.36
C THR A 35 -6.22 7.01 -6.20
N SER A 36 -5.42 6.46 -7.12
CA SER A 36 -5.79 5.34 -7.98
C SER A 36 -5.47 3.97 -7.35
N ASP A 37 -5.01 3.95 -6.10
CA ASP A 37 -4.64 2.72 -5.43
C ASP A 37 -5.87 1.86 -5.11
N SER A 38 -5.77 0.54 -5.32
CA SER A 38 -6.88 -0.39 -5.05
C SER A 38 -7.30 -0.41 -3.57
N ASN A 39 -6.39 -0.11 -2.65
CA ASN A 39 -6.66 -0.02 -1.23
C ASN A 39 -6.91 1.42 -0.76
N PHE A 40 -7.04 2.40 -1.67
CA PHE A 40 -7.26 3.80 -1.32
C PHE A 40 -8.41 3.98 -0.31
N TYR A 41 -9.53 3.26 -0.50
CA TYR A 41 -10.65 3.30 0.43
C TYR A 41 -10.31 2.76 1.82
N ILE A 42 -9.55 1.67 1.91
CA ILE A 42 -9.11 1.09 3.19
C ILE A 42 -8.15 2.04 3.90
N ILE A 43 -7.23 2.66 3.14
CA ILE A 43 -6.33 3.70 3.65
C ILE A 43 -7.15 4.87 4.18
N LEU A 44 -8.15 5.35 3.44
CA LEU A 44 -9.00 6.47 3.85
C LEU A 44 -9.78 6.15 5.13
N VAL A 45 -10.34 4.94 5.23
CA VAL A 45 -11.01 4.47 6.45
C VAL A 45 -10.03 4.39 7.62
N GLY A 46 -8.85 3.82 7.43
CA GLY A 46 -7.80 3.75 8.45
C GLY A 46 -7.39 5.13 8.96
N VAL A 47 -7.18 6.09 8.06
CA VAL A 47 -6.86 7.48 8.40
C VAL A 47 -8.02 8.15 9.14
N ALA A 48 -9.26 7.96 8.69
CA ALA A 48 -10.44 8.51 9.36
C ALA A 48 -10.56 7.98 10.80
N VAL A 49 -10.42 6.66 10.99
CA VAL A 49 -10.40 6.03 12.33
C VAL A 49 -9.24 6.58 13.16
N TRP A 50 -8.08 6.79 12.55
CA TRP A 50 -6.91 7.33 13.24
C TRP A 50 -7.08 8.79 13.68
N ILE A 51 -7.80 9.59 12.90
CA ILE A 51 -8.14 10.99 13.23
C ILE A 51 -9.22 11.04 14.32
N VAL A 52 -10.21 10.15 14.25
CA VAL A 52 -11.34 10.11 15.19
C VAL A 52 -10.94 9.48 16.52
N GLY A 53 -9.95 8.59 16.55
CA GLY A 53 -9.52 7.85 17.74
C GLY A 53 -9.33 8.71 19.00
N PRO A 54 -8.58 9.83 18.95
CA PRO A 54 -8.41 10.73 20.09
C PRO A 54 -9.71 11.35 20.65
N PHE A 55 -10.81 11.34 19.89
CA PHE A 55 -12.11 11.87 20.32
C PHE A 55 -12.99 10.83 21.02
N VAL A 56 -12.59 9.56 21.07
CA VAL A 56 -13.32 8.50 21.76
C VAL A 56 -12.67 8.29 23.14
N PRO A 57 -13.17 8.93 24.21
CA PRO A 57 -12.63 8.70 25.54
C PRO A 57 -12.76 7.21 25.91
N PHE A 58 -11.86 6.71 26.75
CA PHE A 58 -11.76 5.31 27.25
C PHE A 58 -11.08 4.28 26.32
N ILE A 59 -11.15 4.44 25.00
CA ILE A 59 -10.51 3.51 24.04
C ILE A 59 -9.65 4.23 23.00
N ASP A 60 -9.31 5.48 23.25
CA ASP A 60 -8.55 6.35 22.36
C ASP A 60 -7.28 5.68 21.83
N PHE A 61 -6.49 5.06 22.71
CA PHE A 61 -5.27 4.36 22.37
C PHE A 61 -5.52 3.19 21.42
N LEU A 62 -6.53 2.35 21.70
CA LEU A 62 -6.86 1.19 20.86
C LEU A 62 -7.37 1.62 19.49
N VAL A 63 -8.25 2.63 19.43
CA VAL A 63 -8.81 3.12 18.17
C VAL A 63 -7.73 3.81 17.34
N THR A 64 -6.90 4.63 17.97
CA THR A 64 -5.78 5.33 17.30
C THR A 64 -4.76 4.32 16.75
N LEU A 65 -4.39 3.32 17.55
CA LEU A 65 -3.46 2.26 17.13
C LEU A 65 -4.09 1.38 16.04
N GLY A 66 -5.37 1.03 16.17
CA GLY A 66 -6.10 0.24 15.17
C GLY A 66 -6.19 0.96 13.83
N GLY A 67 -6.53 2.26 13.83
CA GLY A 67 -6.55 3.09 12.63
C GLY A 67 -5.17 3.19 11.98
N PHE A 68 -4.12 3.40 12.78
CA PHE A 68 -2.74 3.38 12.30
C PHE A 68 -2.37 2.03 11.67
N MET A 69 -2.63 0.92 12.35
CA MET A 69 -2.29 -0.42 11.88
C MET A 69 -3.04 -0.79 10.60
N LEU A 70 -4.33 -0.43 10.51
CA LEU A 70 -5.12 -0.63 9.30
C LEU A 70 -4.54 0.15 8.12
N THR A 71 -4.17 1.41 8.36
CA THR A 71 -3.53 2.26 7.35
C THR A 71 -2.20 1.66 6.90
N ALA A 72 -1.33 1.29 7.84
CA ALA A 72 -0.02 0.72 7.55
C ALA A 72 -0.12 -0.62 6.81
N TYR A 73 -1.05 -1.49 7.21
CA TYR A 73 -1.34 -2.75 6.52
C TYR A 73 -1.80 -2.52 5.08
N ALA A 74 -2.80 -1.66 4.89
CA ALA A 74 -3.35 -1.36 3.57
C ALA A 74 -2.28 -0.79 2.62
N VAL A 75 -1.47 0.14 3.13
CA VAL A 75 -0.32 0.70 2.41
C VAL A 75 0.68 -0.39 2.02
N THR A 76 1.07 -1.24 2.97
CA THR A 76 2.08 -2.29 2.76
C THR A 76 1.59 -3.35 1.77
N ALA A 77 0.30 -3.71 1.80
CA ALA A 77 -0.27 -4.67 0.86
C ALA A 77 -0.13 -4.23 -0.61
N THR A 78 -0.08 -2.92 -0.84
CA THR A 78 0.02 -2.30 -2.17
C THR A 78 1.42 -1.79 -2.52
N SER A 79 2.37 -1.77 -1.58
CA SER A 79 3.69 -1.18 -1.80
C SER A 79 4.54 -1.94 -2.82
N PHE A 80 4.31 -3.24 -2.99
CA PHE A 80 5.07 -4.09 -3.92
C PHE A 80 4.78 -3.83 -5.41
N LYS A 81 3.69 -3.11 -5.73
CA LYS A 81 3.25 -2.88 -7.11
C LYS A 81 3.68 -1.52 -7.66
N ARG A 82 4.43 -0.71 -6.92
CA ARG A 82 4.66 0.71 -7.23
C ARG A 82 6.09 1.03 -7.71
N PRO A 83 6.24 1.86 -8.76
CA PRO A 83 7.55 2.31 -9.24
C PRO A 83 8.20 3.31 -8.25
N LEU A 84 9.52 3.20 -8.07
CA LEU A 84 10.29 4.07 -7.15
C LEU A 84 10.42 5.52 -7.63
N THR A 85 10.35 5.75 -8.94
CA THR A 85 10.63 7.04 -9.55
C THR A 85 9.65 8.12 -9.09
N THR A 86 8.40 7.75 -8.76
CA THR A 86 7.38 8.67 -8.24
C THR A 86 7.33 8.76 -6.71
N ALA A 87 8.15 7.98 -6.00
CA ALA A 87 8.05 7.88 -4.55
C ALA A 87 8.63 9.10 -3.81
N TRP A 88 9.73 9.66 -4.29
CA TRP A 88 10.38 10.83 -3.69
C TRP A 88 9.51 12.09 -3.64
N PRO A 89 8.88 12.52 -4.75
CA PRO A 89 7.94 13.65 -4.73
C PRO A 89 6.81 13.45 -3.70
N GLY A 90 6.30 12.22 -3.61
CA GLY A 90 5.26 11.86 -2.66
C GLY A 90 5.70 11.95 -1.19
N VAL A 91 6.91 11.50 -0.86
CA VAL A 91 7.49 11.67 0.49
C VAL A 91 7.64 13.14 0.84
N ILE A 92 8.11 13.97 -0.10
CA ILE A 92 8.27 15.42 0.10
C ILE A 92 6.92 16.07 0.41
N ILE A 93 5.87 15.75 -0.36
CA ILE A 93 4.51 16.24 -0.09
C ILE A 93 4.04 15.81 1.31
N GLY A 94 4.27 14.54 1.67
CA GLY A 94 3.90 14.02 2.99
C GLY A 94 4.59 14.76 4.14
N ILE A 95 5.89 15.03 4.02
CA ILE A 95 6.67 15.81 4.99
C ILE A 95 6.15 17.25 5.07
N LEU A 96 5.89 17.89 3.93
CA LEU A 96 5.32 19.24 3.89
C LEU A 96 3.98 19.30 4.62
N LEU A 97 3.07 18.36 4.37
CA LEU A 97 1.78 18.28 5.06
C LEU A 97 1.93 18.08 6.57
N TYR A 98 2.89 17.23 6.99
CA TYR A 98 3.18 17.02 8.40
C TYR A 98 3.71 18.30 9.08
N ILE A 99 4.63 19.01 8.43
CA ILE A 99 5.17 20.30 8.92
C ILE A 99 4.06 21.34 9.00
N VAL A 100 3.18 21.44 7.99
CA VAL A 100 2.02 22.35 8.02
C VAL A 100 1.12 22.04 9.20
N GLY A 101 0.82 20.76 9.45
CA GLY A 101 0.05 20.36 10.62
C GLY A 101 0.73 20.74 11.94
N TRP A 102 2.06 20.59 12.02
CA TRP A 102 2.84 21.04 13.18
C TRP A 102 2.78 22.56 13.37
N ILE A 103 2.85 23.36 12.30
CA ILE A 103 2.69 24.82 12.37
C ILE A 103 1.29 25.19 12.90
N PHE A 104 0.23 24.48 12.50
CA PHE A 104 -1.11 24.73 13.02
C PHE A 104 -1.23 24.49 14.53
N SER A 105 -0.37 23.64 15.12
CA SER A 105 -0.37 23.43 16.57
C SER A 105 0.02 24.68 17.37
N TRP A 106 0.68 25.65 16.74
CA TRP A 106 1.04 26.93 17.37
C TRP A 106 -0.15 27.90 17.46
N PHE A 107 -1.20 27.69 16.67
CA PHE A 107 -2.36 28.57 16.62
C PHE A 107 -3.56 27.91 17.29
N PRO A 108 -3.98 28.34 18.50
CA PRO A 108 -5.05 27.68 19.26
C PRO A 108 -6.39 27.63 18.52
N LEU A 109 -6.63 28.56 17.60
CA LEU A 109 -7.86 28.62 16.79
C LEU A 109 -7.95 27.51 15.72
N ILE A 110 -6.82 26.93 15.32
CA ILE A 110 -6.69 26.03 14.16
C ILE A 110 -6.22 24.62 14.60
N VAL A 111 -6.07 24.37 15.90
CA VAL A 111 -5.58 23.09 16.46
C VAL A 111 -6.39 21.88 15.98
N LEU A 112 -7.69 22.05 15.70
CA LEU A 112 -8.51 20.96 15.16
C LEU A 112 -8.00 20.45 13.80
N LEU A 113 -7.40 21.31 12.98
CA LEU A 113 -6.81 20.93 11.69
C LEU A 113 -5.42 20.31 11.83
N THR A 114 -4.75 20.42 12.99
CA THR A 114 -3.43 19.80 13.21
C THR A 114 -3.50 18.28 13.03
N SER A 115 -4.48 17.64 13.67
CA SER A 115 -4.64 16.17 13.63
C SER A 115 -4.77 15.64 12.20
N PRO A 116 -5.73 16.08 11.36
CA PRO A 116 -5.90 15.57 10.02
C PRO A 116 -4.66 15.82 9.13
N PHE A 117 -4.05 17.00 9.18
CA PHE A 117 -2.85 17.29 8.38
C PHE A 117 -1.67 16.39 8.75
N GLN A 118 -1.44 16.18 10.06
CA GLN A 118 -0.37 15.30 10.51
C GLN A 118 -0.63 13.82 10.15
N LYS A 119 -1.86 13.33 10.31
CA LYS A 119 -2.20 11.93 9.99
C LYS A 119 -2.14 11.64 8.49
N VAL A 120 -2.66 12.55 7.66
CA VAL A 120 -2.57 12.45 6.20
C VAL A 120 -1.11 12.56 5.73
N GLY A 121 -0.34 13.50 6.29
CA GLY A 121 1.10 13.63 6.02
C GLY A 121 1.87 12.36 6.36
N MET A 122 1.68 11.79 7.56
CA MET A 122 2.27 10.50 7.96
C MET A 122 1.86 9.36 7.04
N THR A 123 0.60 9.33 6.61
CA THR A 123 0.10 8.29 5.70
C THR A 123 0.78 8.36 4.35
N LEU A 124 0.96 9.55 3.79
CA LEU A 124 1.71 9.75 2.54
C LEU A 124 3.17 9.37 2.69
N ILE A 125 3.81 9.75 3.80
CA ILE A 125 5.19 9.34 4.08
C ILE A 125 5.29 7.81 4.11
N LEU A 126 4.42 7.12 4.85
CA LEU A 126 4.39 5.64 4.89
C LEU A 126 4.13 5.04 3.50
N PHE A 127 3.19 5.62 2.76
CA PHE A 127 2.79 5.18 1.43
C PHE A 127 3.95 5.11 0.44
N PHE A 128 4.86 6.08 0.50
CA PHE A 128 5.98 6.17 -0.42
C PHE A 128 7.30 5.65 0.14
N ILE A 129 7.51 5.72 1.46
CA ILE A 129 8.76 5.24 2.07
C ILE A 129 8.84 3.71 2.16
N ILE A 130 7.70 3.00 2.30
CA ILE A 130 7.69 1.54 2.37
C ILE A 130 8.19 0.91 1.06
N PRO A 131 7.69 1.28 -0.14
CA PRO A 131 8.27 0.82 -1.40
C PRO A 131 9.77 1.11 -1.52
N ILE A 132 10.21 2.32 -1.13
CA ILE A 132 11.62 2.71 -1.15
C ILE A 132 12.45 1.79 -0.26
N ALA A 133 12.02 1.58 0.98
CA ALA A 133 12.72 0.75 1.95
C ALA A 133 12.77 -0.72 1.51
N VAL A 134 11.71 -1.25 0.92
CA VAL A 134 11.64 -2.63 0.43
C VAL A 134 12.59 -2.84 -0.76
N GLN A 135 12.65 -1.90 -1.69
CA GLN A 135 13.46 -2.04 -2.91
C GLN A 135 14.93 -1.67 -2.70
N GLN A 136 15.24 -0.69 -1.84
CA GLN A 136 16.61 -0.37 -1.44
C GLN A 136 17.20 -1.35 -0.42
N GLY A 137 16.33 -2.04 0.34
CA GLY A 137 16.74 -2.97 1.40
C GLY A 137 17.39 -4.26 0.93
N ASN A 138 17.64 -4.44 -0.38
CA ASN A 138 18.23 -5.64 -0.97
C ASN A 138 17.58 -6.94 -0.46
N VAL A 139 16.27 -6.88 -0.18
CA VAL A 139 15.51 -8.07 0.20
C VAL A 139 15.40 -8.90 -1.07
N PRO A 140 15.82 -10.18 -1.10
CA PRO A 140 15.68 -11.02 -2.28
C PRO A 140 14.19 -11.28 -2.53
N ILE A 141 13.54 -10.36 -3.24
CA ILE A 141 12.13 -10.40 -3.62
C ILE A 141 11.84 -11.65 -4.47
N GLU A 142 12.85 -12.15 -5.21
CA GLU A 142 12.80 -13.42 -5.94
C GLU A 142 12.51 -14.62 -5.01
N GLY A 143 13.03 -14.60 -3.78
CA GLY A 143 12.77 -15.64 -2.78
C GLY A 143 11.37 -15.54 -2.18
N ALA A 144 10.92 -14.34 -1.83
CA ALA A 144 9.60 -14.11 -1.23
C ALA A 144 8.44 -14.34 -2.22
N LEU A 145 8.60 -13.94 -3.48
CA LEU A 145 7.63 -14.21 -4.55
C LEU A 145 7.46 -15.72 -4.80
N SER A 146 8.54 -16.52 -4.70
CA SER A 146 8.44 -17.97 -4.86
C SER A 146 7.65 -18.63 -3.71
N ILE A 147 7.71 -18.08 -2.50
CA ILE A 147 6.97 -18.60 -1.35
C ILE A 147 5.50 -18.20 -1.45
N ILE A 148 5.21 -16.95 -1.85
CA ILE A 148 3.83 -16.48 -2.04
C ILE A 148 3.18 -17.20 -3.22
N ARG A 149 3.91 -17.43 -4.32
CA ARG A 149 3.42 -18.20 -5.46
C ARG A 149 3.16 -19.66 -5.07
N LYS A 150 4.06 -20.30 -4.31
CA LYS A 150 3.83 -21.65 -3.77
C LYS A 150 2.68 -21.72 -2.76
N GLN A 151 2.42 -20.65 -2.02
CA GLN A 151 1.28 -20.57 -1.10
C GLN A 151 -0.04 -20.30 -1.82
N ALA A 152 -0.03 -19.49 -2.88
CA ALA A 152 -1.18 -19.25 -3.74
C ALA A 152 -1.53 -20.50 -4.57
N GLU A 153 -0.53 -21.19 -5.11
CA GLU A 153 -0.69 -22.45 -5.86
C GLU A 153 -1.18 -23.58 -4.94
N LYS A 154 -0.68 -23.66 -3.70
CA LYS A 154 -1.24 -24.59 -2.69
C LYS A 154 -2.67 -24.24 -2.26
N ALA A 155 -3.03 -22.96 -2.24
CA ALA A 155 -4.39 -22.54 -1.93
C ALA A 155 -5.34 -22.88 -3.08
N GLU A 156 -4.93 -22.71 -4.33
CA GLU A 156 -5.69 -23.11 -5.52
C GLU A 156 -5.83 -24.64 -5.63
N GLU A 157 -4.80 -25.43 -5.31
CA GLU A 157 -4.89 -26.91 -5.25
C GLU A 157 -5.84 -27.40 -4.14
N SER A 158 -5.88 -26.72 -2.99
CA SER A 158 -6.80 -27.08 -1.90
C SER A 158 -8.26 -26.76 -2.20
N VAL A 159 -8.54 -25.75 -3.03
CA VAL A 159 -9.92 -25.42 -3.45
C VAL A 159 -10.39 -26.36 -4.58
N SER A 160 -9.49 -26.77 -5.49
CA SER A 160 -9.82 -27.76 -6.52
C SER A 160 -10.02 -29.16 -5.97
N SER A 161 -9.39 -29.51 -4.84
CA SER A 161 -9.55 -30.85 -4.23
C SER A 161 -10.78 -30.96 -3.32
N ASP A 162 -11.25 -29.84 -2.74
CA ASP A 162 -12.48 -29.82 -1.93
C ASP A 162 -13.75 -29.78 -2.80
N GLU A 163 -13.70 -29.30 -4.04
CA GLU A 163 -14.86 -29.39 -4.96
C GLU A 163 -15.05 -30.80 -5.54
N GLU A 164 -14.00 -31.61 -5.71
CA GLU A 164 -14.13 -33.01 -6.16
C GLU A 164 -14.58 -33.98 -5.04
N GLN A 165 -14.35 -33.67 -3.76
CA GLN A 165 -14.81 -34.53 -2.65
C GLN A 165 -16.27 -34.28 -2.21
N VAL A 166 -16.89 -33.17 -2.61
CA VAL A 166 -18.31 -32.88 -2.27
C VAL A 166 -19.29 -33.48 -3.30
N GLU A 167 -18.83 -33.87 -4.50
CA GLU A 167 -19.69 -34.54 -5.49
C GLU A 167 -19.75 -36.08 -5.36
N GLU A 168 -18.79 -36.74 -4.72
CA GLU A 168 -18.84 -38.21 -4.58
C GLU A 168 -19.68 -38.71 -3.37
N GLU A 169 -19.88 -37.91 -2.32
CA GLU A 169 -20.62 -38.37 -1.12
C GLU A 169 -22.16 -38.25 -1.25
N LYS A 170 -22.69 -37.72 -2.35
CA LYS A 170 -24.14 -37.50 -2.52
C LYS A 170 -24.87 -38.51 -3.41
N THR A 171 -24.20 -39.56 -3.89
CA THR A 171 -24.78 -40.49 -4.89
C THR A 171 -24.96 -41.95 -4.41
N GLU A 172 -24.76 -42.28 -3.13
CA GLU A 172 -24.98 -43.65 -2.63
C GLU A 172 -26.19 -43.85 -1.69
N GLU A 173 -26.93 -42.80 -1.28
CA GLU A 173 -28.02 -42.94 -0.30
C GLU A 173 -29.45 -43.06 -0.90
N THR A 174 -29.61 -43.41 -2.18
CA THR A 174 -30.95 -43.58 -2.79
C THR A 174 -31.10 -44.86 -3.61
N GLU A 175 -30.75 -46.02 -3.05
CA GLU A 175 -31.21 -47.31 -3.61
C GLU A 175 -31.29 -48.43 -2.56
N SER A 176 -32.14 -48.27 -1.54
CA SER A 176 -32.63 -49.42 -0.73
C SER A 176 -33.82 -49.04 0.13
N THR A 177 -35.01 -48.96 -0.47
CA THR A 177 -36.28 -49.22 0.24
C THR A 177 -37.34 -49.69 -0.75
N GLU A 178 -37.36 -51.00 -0.99
CA GLU A 178 -38.59 -51.78 -1.27
C GLU A 178 -38.59 -53.04 -0.40
#